data_AF-A0AAW2RNI4-F1
#
_entry.id   AF-A0AAW2RNI4-F1
#
_cell.length_a   1.000
_cell.length_b   1.000
_cell.length_c   1.000
_cell.angle_alpha   90.00
_cell.angle_beta   90.00
_cell.angle_gamma   90.00
#
_symmetry.space_group_name_H-M   'P 1'
#
loop_
_entity.id
_entity.type
_entity.pdbx_description
1 polymer ?
#
loop_
_entity_poly.entity_id
_entity_poly.type
_entity_poly.pdbx_seq_one_letter_code
_entity_poly.pdbx_strand_id
1 'polypeptide(L)' 'MNIDTSGIHAVEELHKELISQGIELAVANPKWQVISKMKAAKLVDKIGSGWIFFSVADAVDASLHLKTNALNSC' A
#
# COMPACT_ATOMS: atom_id res chain seq x y z
N MET A 1 -13.06 11.42 -9.37
CA MET A 1 -11.93 10.57 -9.80
C MET A 1 -12.00 9.28 -9.01
N ASN A 2 -12.00 8.13 -9.70
CA ASN A 2 -12.39 6.82 -9.20
C ASN A 2 -11.42 5.76 -9.73
N ILE A 3 -11.46 4.55 -9.18
CA ILE A 3 -10.73 3.38 -9.70
C ILE A 3 -11.71 2.40 -10.35
N ASP A 4 -11.31 1.78 -11.45
CA ASP A 4 -12.05 0.73 -12.14
C ASP A 4 -11.37 -0.63 -11.98
N THR A 5 -11.94 -1.67 -12.59
CA THR A 5 -11.44 -3.05 -12.47
C THR A 5 -10.01 -3.19 -12.99
N SER A 6 -9.68 -2.52 -14.11
CA SER A 6 -8.32 -2.51 -14.66
C SER A 6 -7.33 -1.82 -13.72
N GLY A 7 -7.70 -0.69 -13.13
CA GLY A 7 -6.85 0.00 -12.15
C GLY A 7 -6.58 -0.86 -10.91
N ILE A 8 -7.57 -1.63 -10.44
CA ILE A 8 -7.38 -2.54 -9.31
C ILE A 8 -6.38 -3.66 -9.67
N HIS A 9 -6.52 -4.28 -10.84
CA HIS A 9 -5.60 -5.33 -11.28
C HIS A 9 -4.19 -4.79 -11.49
N ALA A 10 -4.05 -3.60 -12.07
CA ALA A 10 -2.75 -2.96 -12.27
C ALA A 10 -2.02 -2.72 -10.94
N VAL A 11 -2.72 -2.25 -9.90
CA VAL A 11 -2.12 -2.06 -8.57
C VAL A 11 -1.78 -3.41 -7.92
N GLU A 12 -2.61 -4.43 -8.11
CA GLU A 12 -2.32 -5.77 -7.59
C GLU A 12 -1.08 -6.41 -8.23
N GLU A 13 -0.93 -6.27 -9.55
CA GLU A 13 0.25 -6.73 -10.28
C GLU A 13 1.50 -5.97 -9.84
N LEU A 14 1.43 -4.64 -9.80
CA LEU A 14 2.51 -3.79 -9.30
C LEU A 14 2.95 -4.19 -7.89
N HIS A 15 1.99 -4.45 -6.99
CA HIS A 15 2.30 -4.89 -5.62
C HIS A 15 3.09 -6.21 -5.60
N LYS A 16 2.71 -7.19 -6.43
CA LYS A 16 3.43 -8.47 -6.54
C LYS A 16 4.85 -8.28 -7.08
N GLU A 17 5.00 -7.43 -8.10
CA GLU A 17 6.31 -7.12 -8.69
C GLU A 17 7.24 -6.45 -7.68
N LEU A 18 6.75 -5.47 -6.92
CA LEU A 18 7.53 -4.78 -5.88
C LEU A 18 7.96 -5.74 -4.76
N ILE A 19 7.04 -6.56 -4.23
CA ILE A 19 7.37 -7.56 -3.21
C ILE A 19 8.40 -8.57 -3.72
N SER A 20 8.32 -8.98 -4.99
CA SER A 20 9.31 -9.90 -5.57
C SER A 20 10.74 -9.34 -5.58
N GLN A 21 10.88 -8.01 -5.51
CA GLN A 21 12.14 -7.29 -5.43
C GLN A 21 12.51 -6.88 -3.99
N GLY A 22 11.73 -7.31 -2.99
CA GLY A 22 11.92 -6.92 -1.59
C GLY A 22 11.51 -5.47 -1.29
N ILE A 23 10.65 -4.88 -2.11
CA ILE A 23 10.17 -3.50 -1.96
C ILE A 23 8.71 -3.53 -1.48
N GLU A 24 8.42 -2.85 -0.36
CA GLU A 24 7.06 -2.71 0.16
C GLU A 24 6.32 -1.52 -0.49
N LEU A 25 4.99 -1.64 -0.64
CA LEU A 25 4.15 -0.62 -1.26
C LEU A 25 3.27 0.06 -0.21
N ALA A 26 3.49 1.36 0.02
CA ALA A 26 2.62 2.21 0.82
C ALA A 26 1.64 3.01 -0.05
N VAL A 27 0.35 3.02 0.28
CA VAL A 27 -0.67 3.83 -0.39
C VAL A 27 -1.12 4.95 0.54
N ALA A 28 -0.91 6.20 0.15
CA ALA A 28 -1.29 7.38 0.93
C ALA A 28 -2.46 8.14 0.31
N ASN A 29 -3.33 8.70 1.16
CA ASN A 29 -4.46 9.55 0.79
C ASN A 29 -5.40 8.97 -0.29
N PRO A 30 -5.83 7.70 -0.19
CA PRO A 30 -6.86 7.19 -1.10
C PRO A 30 -8.20 7.87 -0.78
N LYS A 31 -8.84 8.45 -1.80
CA LYS A 31 -10.21 8.99 -1.65
C LYS A 31 -11.17 7.87 -1.25
N TRP A 32 -12.25 8.21 -0.53
CA TRP A 32 -13.28 7.26 -0.08
C TRP A 32 -13.80 6.34 -1.20
N GLN A 33 -14.03 6.88 -2.39
CA GLN A 33 -14.52 6.12 -3.56
C GLN A 33 -13.50 5.06 -4.04
N VAL A 34 -12.21 5.32 -3.87
CA VAL A 34 -11.14 4.38 -4.26
C VAL A 34 -10.99 3.30 -3.20
N ILE A 35 -10.87 3.69 -1.92
CA ILE A 35 -10.65 2.72 -0.83
C ILE A 35 -11.83 1.75 -0.67
N SER A 36 -13.07 2.22 -0.85
CA SER A 36 -14.26 1.36 -0.80
C SER A 36 -14.24 0.28 -1.88
N LYS A 37 -13.83 0.63 -3.11
CA LYS A 37 -13.68 -0.34 -4.20
C LYS A 37 -12.49 -1.28 -4.02
N MET A 38 -11.35 -0.77 -3.53
CA MET A 38 -10.20 -1.61 -3.20
C MET A 38 -10.54 -2.63 -2.12
N LYS A 39 -11.33 -2.24 -1.10
CA LYS A 39 -11.86 -3.17 -0.08
C LYS A 39 -12.79 -4.20 -0.67
N ALA A 40 -13.74 -3.79 -1.52
CA ALA A 40 -14.65 -4.72 -2.20
C ALA A 40 -13.90 -5.76 -3.06
N ALA A 41 -12.77 -5.37 -3.66
CA ALA A 41 -11.89 -6.25 -4.42
C ALA A 41 -10.83 -7.00 -3.59
N LYS A 42 -10.83 -6.85 -2.25
CA LYS A 42 -9.85 -7.43 -1.31
C LYS A 42 -8.40 -6.99 -1.57
N LEU A 43 -8.18 -5.91 -2.30
CA LEU A 43 -6.84 -5.39 -2.59
C LEU A 43 -6.18 -4.81 -1.33
N VAL A 44 -6.97 -4.19 -0.45
CA VAL A 44 -6.46 -3.70 0.86
C VAL A 44 -5.91 -4.84 1.71
N ASP A 45 -6.56 -6.02 1.68
CA ASP A 45 -6.09 -7.19 2.42
C ASP A 45 -4.82 -7.78 1.81
N LYS A 46 -4.68 -7.71 0.47
CA LYS A 46 -3.48 -8.17 -0.26
C LYS A 46 -2.27 -7.28 -0.01
N ILE A 47 -2.46 -5.97 -0.01
CA ILE A 47 -1.41 -4.98 0.31
C ILE A 47 -1.06 -4.99 1.80
N GLY A 48 -2.06 -5.28 2.65
CA GLY A 48 -1.96 -5.18 4.09
C GLY A 48 -2.53 -3.85 4.57
N SER A 49 -3.46 -3.92 5.52
CA SER A 49 -4.14 -2.73 6.06
C SER A 49 -3.18 -1.75 6.74
N GLY A 50 -2.03 -2.22 7.22
CA GLY A 50 -0.96 -1.39 7.80
C GLY A 50 -0.20 -0.53 6.78
N TRP A 51 -0.42 -0.75 5.48
CA TRP A 51 0.24 -0.02 4.39
C TRP A 51 -0.67 0.98 3.68
N ILE A 52 -1.86 1.24 4.23
CA ILE A 52 -2.81 2.23 3.71
C ILE A 52 -2.91 3.40 4.70
N PHE A 53 -2.49 4.59 4.27
CA PHE A 53 -2.32 5.75 5.12
C PHE A 53 -3.23 6.91 4.71
N PHE A 54 -3.61 7.73 5.70
CA PHE A 54 -4.40 8.93 5.45
C PHE A 54 -3.58 10.03 4.77
N SER A 55 -2.31 10.22 5.19
CA SER A 55 -1.41 11.21 4.61
C SER A 55 -0.08 10.59 4.13
N VAL A 56 0.63 11.33 3.29
CA VAL A 56 1.99 10.97 2.88
C VAL A 56 2.95 11.02 4.07
N ALA A 57 2.74 11.95 5.01
CA ALA A 57 3.57 12.06 6.21
C ALA A 57 3.52 10.77 7.04
N ASP A 58 2.32 10.22 7.25
CA ASP A 58 2.15 8.95 7.99
C ASP A 58 2.83 7.77 7.27
N ALA A 59 2.73 7.73 5.94
CA ALA A 59 3.37 6.68 5.14
C ALA A 59 4.90 6.75 5.20
N VAL A 60 5.47 7.96 5.15
CA VAL A 60 6.91 8.19 5.27
C VAL A 60 7.40 7.82 6.67
N ASP A 61 6.68 8.24 7.71
CA ASP A 61 7.02 7.91 9.10
C ASP A 61 7.05 6.40 9.34
N ALA A 62 6.02 5.68 8.88
CA ALA A 62 5.98 4.21 8.97
C ALA A 62 7.15 3.55 8.23
N SER A 63 7.49 4.06 7.03
CA SER A 63 8.62 3.54 6.23
C SER A 63 9.97 3.74 6.91
N LEU A 64 10.17 4.87 7.58
CA LEU A 64 11.41 5.16 8.33
C LEU A 64 11.52 4.30 9.59
N HIS A 65 10.42 4.04 10.29
CA HIS A 65 10.40 3.15 11.44
C HIS A 65 10.75 1.70 11.06
N LEU A 66 10.27 1.20 9.91
CA LEU A 66 10.66 -0.11 9.39
C LEU A 66 12.15 -0.21 9.06
N LYS A 67 12.70 0.82 8.40
CA LYS A 67 14.14 0.89 8.12
C LYS A 67 14.96 0.86 9.41
N THR A 68 14.50 1.55 10.45
CA THR A 68 15.17 1.60 11.75
C THR A 68 15.12 0.24 12.44
N ASN A 69 13.97 -0.44 12.44
CA ASN A 69 13.85 -1.79 13.02
C ASN A 69 14.72 -2.82 12.29
N ALA A 70 14.86 -2.73 10.96
CA ALA A 70 15.73 -3.59 10.17
C ALA A 70 17.23 -3.34 10.45
N LEU A 71 17.62 -2.11 10.79
CA LEU A 71 19.00 -1.77 11.17
C LEU A 71 19.34 -2.20 12.61
N ASN A 72 18.32 -2.25 13.48
CA ASN A 72 18.48 -2.59 14.89
C ASN A 72 18.46 -4.10 15.17
N SER A 73 18.13 -4.93 14.17
CA SER A 73 18.08 -6.39 14.30
C SER A 73 19.38 -7.10 13.89
N CYS A 74 20.50 -6.37 13.82
CA CYS A 74 21.84 -6.89 13.54
C CYS A 74 22.68 -6.94 14.82
#